data_AF-A0AA44EGJ0-F1
#
_entry.id   AF-A0AA44EGJ0-F1
#
_cell.length_a   1.000
_cell.length_b   1.000
_cell.length_c   1.000
_cell.angle_alpha   90.00
_cell.angle_beta   90.00
_cell.angle_gamma   90.00
#
_symmetry.space_group_name_H-M   'P 1'
#
loop_
_entity.id
_entity.type
_entity.pdbx_description
1 polymer ?
#
loop_
_entity_poly.entity_id
_entity_poly.type
_entity_poly.pdbx_seq_one_letter_code
_entity_poly.pdbx_strand_id
1 'polypeptide(L)'
;MRQPPIMFRLPDHVLRNVDALAGRLDVSVNIVAKLIVTREIMHVPAMIEEHDRQMANMHQFLRELAWRNEAFLAQEVGHAEGTRLIAQKLDEVMGAIDAVRDAAFVRPSSYIVELIRKHDERGLQKSLEV
;
A
#
# COMPACT_ATOMS: atom_id res chain seq x y z
N MET A 1 -22.05 15.88 21.27
CA MET A 1 -20.72 16.13 21.89
C MET A 1 -19.74 16.48 20.78
N ARG A 2 -18.97 17.57 20.90
CA ARG A 2 -17.94 17.93 19.90
C ARG A 2 -16.72 17.02 20.11
N GLN A 3 -16.28 16.34 19.05
CA GLN A 3 -15.06 15.54 19.10
C GLN A 3 -13.83 16.46 19.27
N PRO A 4 -12.75 15.99 19.92
CA PRO A 4 -11.55 16.78 20.11
C PRO A 4 -10.95 17.21 18.76
N PRO A 5 -10.42 18.45 18.65
CA PRO A 5 -9.82 18.92 17.42
C PRO A 5 -8.54 18.13 17.11
N ILE A 6 -8.41 17.66 15.88
CA ILE A 6 -7.18 17.05 15.36
C ILE A 6 -6.42 18.13 14.60
N MET A 7 -5.22 18.47 15.07
CA MET A 7 -4.39 19.54 14.51
C MET A 7 -3.27 18.92 13.68
N PHE A 8 -3.19 19.28 12.39
CA PHE A 8 -2.14 18.82 11.49
C PHE A 8 -1.23 19.98 11.11
N ARG A 9 0.08 19.76 11.11
CA ARG A 9 1.05 20.72 10.56
C ARG A 9 1.37 20.33 9.13
N LEU A 10 0.89 21.11 8.18
CA LEU A 10 1.15 20.89 6.76
C LEU A 10 2.40 21.66 6.31
N PRO A 11 3.21 21.10 5.40
CA PRO A 11 4.25 21.87 4.72
C PRO A 11 3.66 23.06 3.95
N ASP A 12 4.39 24.18 3.87
CA ASP A 12 3.91 25.44 3.29
C ASP A 12 3.40 25.32 1.85
N HIS A 13 3.97 24.41 1.06
CA HIS A 13 3.53 24.16 -0.32
C HIS A 13 2.18 23.43 -0.35
N VAL A 14 1.92 22.51 0.58
CA VAL A 14 0.64 21.82 0.71
C VAL A 14 -0.42 22.78 1.21
N LEU A 15 -0.10 23.59 2.21
CA LEU A 15 -1.03 24.59 2.76
C LEU A 15 -1.50 25.55 1.66
N ARG A 16 -0.57 26.08 0.85
CA ARG A 16 -0.90 26.95 -0.30
C ARG A 16 -1.87 26.29 -1.30
N ASN A 17 -1.70 25.00 -1.58
CA ASN A 17 -2.60 24.27 -2.48
C ASN A 17 -3.99 24.08 -1.87
N VAL A 18 -4.06 23.79 -0.57
CA VAL A 18 -5.33 23.67 0.15
C VAL A 18 -6.04 25.01 0.24
N ASP A 19 -5.32 26.11 0.49
CA ASP A 19 -5.86 27.47 0.50
C ASP A 19 -6.44 27.86 -0.86
N ALA A 20 -5.71 27.58 -1.95
CA ALA A 20 -6.18 27.84 -3.30
C ALA A 20 -7.45 27.02 -3.63
N LEU A 21 -7.50 25.76 -3.20
CA LEU A 21 -8.68 24.91 -3.38
C LEU A 21 -9.87 25.39 -2.55
N ALA A 22 -9.64 25.77 -1.30
CA ALA A 22 -10.64 26.34 -0.40
C ALA A 22 -11.25 27.63 -0.98
N GLY A 23 -10.40 28.53 -1.49
CA GLY A 23 -10.85 29.76 -2.15
C GLY A 23 -11.67 29.51 -3.42
N ARG A 24 -11.35 28.48 -4.20
CA ARG A 24 -12.14 28.11 -5.39
C ARG A 24 -13.50 27.50 -5.06
N LEU A 25 -13.59 26.82 -3.93
CA LEU A 25 -14.81 26.11 -3.49
C LEU A 25 -15.65 26.93 -2.50
N ASP A 26 -15.21 28.13 -2.14
CA ASP A 26 -15.83 29.02 -1.15
C ASP A 26 -16.13 28.32 0.19
N VAL A 27 -15.16 27.55 0.67
CA VAL A 27 -15.24 26.83 1.95
C VAL A 27 -13.99 27.05 2.79
N SER A 28 -14.06 26.71 4.07
CA SER A 28 -12.86 26.78 4.92
C SER A 28 -11.86 25.67 4.59
N VAL A 29 -10.58 25.99 4.77
CA VAL A 29 -9.44 25.05 4.70
C VAL A 29 -9.69 23.79 5.55
N ASN A 30 -10.31 23.96 6.72
CA ASN A 30 -10.64 22.86 7.61
C ASN A 30 -11.67 21.89 7.01
N ILE A 31 -12.67 22.42 6.28
CA ILE A 31 -13.65 21.59 5.56
C ILE A 31 -12.97 20.82 4.43
N VAL A 32 -12.09 21.47 3.65
CA VAL A 32 -11.33 20.82 2.59
C VAL A 32 -10.47 19.68 3.15
N ALA A 33 -9.71 19.95 4.22
CA ALA A 33 -8.89 18.94 4.89
C ALA A 33 -9.74 17.75 5.36
N LYS A 34 -10.90 18.01 6.00
CA LYS A 34 -11.82 16.96 6.43
C LYS A 34 -12.33 16.12 5.26
N LEU A 35 -12.69 16.74 4.15
CA LEU A 35 -13.17 16.03 2.96
C LEU A 35 -12.10 15.14 2.35
N ILE A 36 -10.86 15.64 2.23
CA ILE A 36 -9.73 14.85 1.73
C ILE A 36 -9.50 13.64 2.63
N VAL A 37 -9.35 13.85 3.94
CA VAL A 37 -9.13 12.76 4.91
C VAL A 37 -10.27 11.73 4.85
N THR A 38 -11.52 12.20 4.80
CA THR A 38 -12.69 11.30 4.71
C THR A 38 -12.66 10.48 3.43
N ARG A 39 -12.37 11.12 2.28
CA ARG A 39 -12.28 10.44 0.99
C ARG A 39 -11.20 9.36 0.98
N GLU A 40 -10.00 9.70 1.45
CA GLU A 40 -8.87 8.76 1.43
C GLU A 40 -9.11 7.60 2.40
N ILE A 41 -9.66 7.84 3.60
CA ILE A 41 -10.00 6.76 4.55
C ILE A 41 -11.08 5.83 3.98
N MET A 42 -12.02 6.34 3.19
CA MET A 42 -13.05 5.51 2.55
C MET A 42 -12.51 4.71 1.36
N HIS A 43 -11.48 5.21 0.67
CA HIS A 43 -11.00 4.63 -0.59
C HIS A 43 -9.81 3.69 -0.41
N VAL A 44 -8.87 4.03 0.48
CA VAL A 44 -7.62 3.28 0.68
C VAL A 44 -7.86 1.83 1.13
N PRO A 45 -8.76 1.53 2.10
CA PRO A 45 -9.00 0.14 2.51
C PRO A 45 -9.51 -0.73 1.36
N ALA A 46 -10.49 -0.24 0.60
CA ALA A 46 -11.04 -0.97 -0.55
C ALA A 46 -9.99 -1.20 -1.65
N MET A 47 -9.10 -0.22 -1.89
CA MET A 47 -7.97 -0.41 -2.80
C MET A 47 -6.99 -1.49 -2.32
N ILE A 48 -6.69 -1.54 -1.02
CA ILE A 48 -5.77 -2.54 -0.45
C ILE A 48 -6.41 -3.94 -0.54
N GLU A 49 -7.68 -4.07 -0.18
CA GLU A 49 -8.40 -5.35 -0.29
C GLU A 49 -8.44 -5.87 -1.74
N GLU A 50 -8.71 -4.99 -2.69
CA GLU A 50 -8.70 -5.35 -4.11
C GLU A 50 -7.31 -5.75 -4.59
N HIS A 51 -6.26 -5.02 -4.19
CA HIS A 51 -4.88 -5.38 -4.48
C HIS A 51 -4.56 -6.79 -3.94
N ASP A 52 -4.90 -7.07 -2.69
CA ASP A 52 -4.62 -8.36 -2.06
C ASP A 52 -5.38 -9.51 -2.73
N ARG A 53 -6.62 -9.24 -3.16
CA ARG A 53 -7.42 -10.18 -3.97
C ARG A 53 -6.76 -10.47 -5.31
N GLN A 54 -6.26 -9.45 -6.01
CA GLN A 54 -5.57 -9.63 -7.29
C GLN A 54 -4.27 -10.42 -7.11
N MET A 55 -3.51 -10.14 -6.05
CA MET A 55 -2.29 -10.90 -5.72
C MET A 55 -2.59 -12.37 -5.43
N ALA A 56 -3.65 -12.67 -4.68
CA ALA A 56 -4.08 -14.04 -4.42
C ALA A 56 -4.46 -14.78 -5.72
N ASN A 57 -5.20 -14.12 -6.62
CA ASN A 57 -5.57 -14.67 -7.93
C ASN A 57 -4.34 -14.96 -8.80
N MET A 58 -3.38 -14.02 -8.87
CA MET A 58 -2.14 -14.21 -9.61
C MET A 58 -1.34 -15.40 -9.10
N HIS A 59 -1.24 -15.55 -7.77
CA HIS A 59 -0.55 -16.68 -7.17
C HIS A 59 -1.25 -18.02 -7.50
N GLN A 60 -2.58 -18.07 -7.45
CA GLN A 60 -3.33 -19.26 -7.86
C GLN A 60 -3.10 -19.58 -9.35
N PHE A 61 -3.18 -18.58 -10.22
CA PHE A 61 -2.94 -18.74 -11.65
C PHE A 61 -1.54 -19.29 -11.96
N LEU A 62 -0.51 -18.78 -11.29
CA LEU A 62 0.86 -19.26 -11.46
C LEU A 62 1.04 -20.71 -10.99
N ARG A 63 0.39 -21.09 -9.88
CA ARG A 63 0.40 -22.49 -9.41
C ARG A 63 -0.29 -23.41 -10.41
N GLU A 64 -1.42 -23.01 -10.96
CA GLU A 64 -2.13 -23.79 -11.99
C GLU A 64 -1.31 -23.92 -13.28
N LEU A 65 -0.62 -22.85 -13.70
CA LEU A 65 0.31 -22.90 -14.83
C LEU A 65 1.48 -23.84 -14.58
N ALA A 66 2.11 -23.76 -13.40
CA ALA A 66 3.22 -24.64 -13.03
C ALA A 66 2.79 -26.11 -13.07
N TRP A 67 1.62 -26.43 -12.50
CA TRP A 67 1.08 -27.79 -12.51
C TRP A 67 0.76 -28.29 -13.92
N ARG A 68 0.15 -27.45 -14.78
CA ARG A 68 -0.13 -27.82 -16.19
C ARG A 68 1.15 -28.01 -16.99
N ASN A 69 2.16 -27.16 -16.77
CA ASN A 69 3.46 -27.30 -17.41
C ASN A 69 4.14 -28.59 -16.96
N GLU A 70 4.13 -28.91 -15.67
CA GLU A 70 4.67 -30.17 -15.16
C GLU A 70 3.95 -31.39 -15.79
N ALA A 71 2.61 -31.36 -15.86
CA ALA A 71 1.83 -32.43 -16.48
C ALA A 71 2.09 -32.57 -18.00
N PHE A 72 2.27 -31.45 -18.71
CA PHE A 72 2.64 -31.43 -20.13
C PHE A 72 4.05 -32.02 -20.34
N LEU A 73 5.01 -31.60 -19.53
CA LEU A 73 6.39 -32.03 -19.62
C LEU A 73 6.59 -33.49 -19.17
N ALA A 74 5.73 -33.99 -18.27
CA ALA A 74 5.69 -35.40 -17.90
C ALA A 74 5.13 -36.30 -19.02
N GLN A 75 4.34 -35.75 -19.94
CA GLN A 75 3.87 -36.46 -21.14
C GLN A 75 4.93 -36.44 -22.27
N GLU A 76 5.78 -35.40 -22.31
CA GLU A 76 6.93 -35.28 -23.24
C GLU A 76 8.21 -35.94 -22.69
N VAL A 77 8.18 -37.25 -22.47
CA VAL A 77 9.29 -38.09 -21.90
C VAL A 77 10.59 -38.11 -22.75
N GLY A 78 10.82 -37.13 -23.63
CA GLY A 78 12.03 -36.98 -24.45
C GLY A 78 12.92 -35.76 -24.16
N HIS A 79 12.49 -34.76 -23.38
CA HIS A 79 13.20 -33.46 -23.28
C HIS A 79 13.49 -33.01 -21.83
N ALA A 80 14.03 -33.91 -21.01
CA ALA A 80 14.23 -33.75 -19.57
C ALA A 80 15.01 -32.48 -19.12
N GLU A 81 15.82 -31.88 -19.99
CA GLU A 81 16.68 -30.75 -19.66
C GLU A 81 15.98 -29.40 -19.78
N GLY A 82 15.13 -29.22 -20.81
CA GLY A 82 14.30 -28.02 -20.98
C GLY A 82 13.21 -27.92 -19.90
N THR A 83 12.63 -29.06 -19.53
CA THR A 83 11.63 -29.19 -18.47
C THR A 83 12.14 -28.68 -17.12
N ARG A 84 13.37 -29.06 -16.77
CA ARG A 84 14.01 -28.68 -15.51
C ARG A 84 14.27 -27.17 -15.44
N LEU A 85 14.64 -26.59 -16.58
CA LEU A 85 14.95 -25.17 -16.71
C LEU A 85 13.70 -24.30 -16.57
N ILE A 86 12.56 -24.74 -17.12
CA ILE A 86 11.27 -24.06 -16.98
C ILE A 86 10.78 -24.13 -15.52
N ALA A 87 10.84 -25.31 -14.89
CA ALA A 87 10.46 -25.46 -13.49
C ALA A 87 11.30 -24.56 -12.56
N GLN A 88 12.62 -24.51 -12.79
CA GLN A 88 13.53 -23.65 -12.03
C GLN A 88 13.22 -22.16 -12.21
N LYS A 89 12.87 -21.72 -13.44
CA LYS A 89 12.49 -20.32 -13.68
C LYS A 89 11.15 -19.97 -13.06
N LEU A 90 10.19 -20.89 -13.03
CA LEU A 90 8.92 -20.67 -12.32
C LEU A 90 9.14 -20.52 -10.81
N ASP A 91 10.03 -21.32 -10.23
CA ASP A 91 10.36 -21.24 -8.80
C ASP A 91 11.08 -19.91 -8.46
N GLU A 92 11.99 -19.45 -9.32
CA GLU A 92 12.61 -18.11 -9.19
C GLU A 92 11.57 -16.98 -9.28
N VAL A 93 10.60 -17.09 -10.20
CA VAL A 93 9.52 -16.10 -10.34
C VAL A 93 8.59 -16.12 -9.12
N MET A 94 8.27 -17.29 -8.59
CA MET A 94 7.51 -17.42 -7.34
C MET A 94 8.24 -16.78 -6.16
N GLY A 95 9.55 -17.05 -6.02
CA GLY A 95 10.38 -16.42 -4.99
C GLY A 95 10.47 -14.89 -5.13
N ALA A 96 10.52 -14.38 -6.36
CA ALA A 96 10.49 -12.93 -6.60
C ALA A 96 9.11 -12.33 -6.25
N ILE A 97 8.02 -13.02 -6.53
CA ILE A 97 6.67 -12.59 -6.16
C ILE A 97 6.48 -12.63 -4.64
N ASP A 98 6.99 -13.63 -3.94
CA ASP A 98 6.98 -13.68 -2.48
C ASP A 98 7.84 -12.55 -1.88
N ALA A 99 9.00 -12.24 -2.48
CA ALA A 99 9.82 -11.09 -2.05
C ALA A 99 9.12 -9.75 -2.30
N VAL A 100 8.41 -9.60 -3.42
CA VAL A 100 7.56 -8.42 -3.70
C VAL A 100 6.41 -8.36 -2.71
N ARG A 101 5.77 -9.49 -2.39
CA ARG A 101 4.70 -9.57 -1.38
C ARG A 101 5.21 -9.18 0.00
N ASP A 102 6.39 -9.65 0.40
CA ASP A 102 7.00 -9.32 1.68
C ASP A 102 7.46 -7.86 1.75
N ALA A 103 7.83 -7.26 0.61
CA ALA A 103 8.12 -5.83 0.50
C ALA A 103 6.85 -4.95 0.42
N ALA A 104 5.76 -5.48 -0.15
CA ALA A 104 4.47 -4.80 -0.30
C ALA A 104 3.57 -4.97 0.93
N PHE A 105 3.77 -6.02 1.74
CA PHE A 105 3.23 -6.08 3.08
C PHE A 105 3.86 -4.94 3.87
N VAL A 106 3.04 -3.92 4.10
CA VAL A 106 3.34 -2.80 4.97
C VAL A 106 3.42 -3.34 6.40
N ARG A 107 4.52 -4.02 6.76
CA ARG A 107 5.08 -3.78 8.08
C ARG A 107 5.26 -2.28 8.13
N PRO A 108 4.69 -1.57 9.11
CA PRO A 108 4.87 -0.15 9.19
C PRO A 108 6.38 0.06 9.20
N SER A 109 6.89 0.65 8.12
CA SER A 109 8.32 0.70 7.83
C SER A 109 9.01 1.17 9.10
N SER A 110 10.04 0.47 9.58
CA SER A 110 10.72 0.87 10.82
C SER A 110 11.12 2.34 10.77
N TYR A 111 11.46 2.82 9.58
CA TYR A 111 11.67 4.24 9.29
C TYR A 111 10.40 5.09 9.44
N ILE A 112 9.24 4.70 8.89
CA ILE A 112 7.97 5.43 9.06
C ILE A 112 7.49 5.38 10.52
N VAL A 113 7.58 4.24 11.20
CA VAL A 113 7.29 4.10 12.63
C VAL A 113 8.19 5.02 13.44
N GLU A 114 9.48 5.08 13.11
CA GLU A 114 10.42 5.95 13.80
C GLU A 114 10.21 7.44 13.43
N LEU A 115 9.73 7.74 12.23
CA LEU A 115 9.37 9.10 11.81
C LEU A 115 8.12 9.60 12.53
N ILE A 116 7.10 8.74 12.64
CA ILE A 116 5.87 8.97 13.42
C ILE A 116 6.24 9.10 14.89
N ARG A 117 7.04 8.18 15.45
CA ARG A 117 7.52 8.25 16.83
C ARG A 117 8.30 9.54 17.09
N LYS A 118 9.22 9.94 16.21
CA LYS A 118 9.95 11.22 16.32
C LYS A 118 9.03 12.44 16.17
N HIS A 119 7.94 12.31 15.42
CA HIS A 119 6.93 13.36 15.30
C HIS A 119 6.11 13.48 16.59
N ASP A 120 5.67 12.35 17.15
CA ASP A 120 4.89 12.26 18.39
C ASP A 120 5.72 12.63 19.63
N GLU A 121 7.01 12.29 19.64
CA GLU A 121 7.97 12.64 20.72
C GLU A 121 8.39 14.12 20.69
N ARG A 122 8.20 14.84 19.57
CA ARG A 122 8.56 16.26 19.43
C ARG A 122 7.62 17.24 20.13
N GLY A 123 6.69 16.73 20.92
CA GLY A 123 6.09 17.48 22.01
C GLY A 123 4.57 17.45 21.97
N LEU A 124 4.00 16.90 23.04
CA LEU A 124 2.75 17.36 23.61
C LEU A 124 2.66 18.88 23.45
N GLN A 125 1.75 19.33 22.58
CA GLN A 125 1.37 20.73 22.50
C GLN A 125 0.99 21.17 23.91
N LYS A 126 1.81 22.00 24.55
CA LYS A 126 1.32 22.83 25.64
C LYS A 126 0.18 23.64 25.05
N SER A 127 -1.03 23.45 25.58
CA SER A 127 -2.16 24.34 25.31
C SER A 127 -1.66 25.77 25.39
N LEU A 128 -1.95 26.56 24.36
CA LEU A 128 -1.91 28.00 24.50
C LEU A 128 -2.91 28.35 25.60
N GLU A 129 -2.39 28.73 26.77
CA GLU A 129 -3.19 29.40 27.79
C GLU A 129 -3.69 30.71 27.15
N VAL A 130 -5.01 30.81 27.04
CA VAL A 130 -5.73 32.07 26.80
C VAL A 130 -6.39 32.46 28.12
#